data_AF-A0A1C0VHG9-F1
#
_entry.id   AF-A0A1C0VHG9-F1
#
_cell.length_a   1.000
_cell.length_b   1.000
_cell.length_c   1.000
_cell.angle_alpha   90.00
_cell.angle_beta   90.00
_cell.angle_gamma   90.00
#
_symmetry.space_group_name_H-M   'P 1'
#
loop_
_entity.id
_entity.type
_entity.pdbx_description
1 polymer ?
#
loop_
_entity_poly.entity_id
_entity_poly.type
_entity_poly.pdbx_seq_one_letter_code
_entity_poly.pdbx_strand_id
1 'polypeptide(L)'
;MTKAFPDIAKFWKNLGTVLLRMGASLITRLTAYLKRHFIDNTVDVVPPISHLPRLAGPVFNLGGGGPDVEKAIQWMIDQVRGDTSSSANKVDVVVLRAYGSDDYNHLIYGMRGVNSVKTLIISNRNDANREDIVTKVRKAGVVFFAGGDQCQYIRSWKNTRLENAVREVYARGGAIGGTSAGAMIHSEYIYDSCACEDSIETREILEDPYRNITFSYDFFQWGHLRGTIIDTHFDSRKRMGRIMAFIARQIQDGKANRVLGIAISEETSLVIDKYGLAKVMGRNAAYFVLGDHPPEICKPRTPLTYHDYKIWRVPSGDTFDLRNPPNRGYYFRSVKRGRFNSDPY
;
A
#
# COMPACT_ATOMS: atom_id res chain seq x y z
N MET A 1 -22.15 16.45 69.66
CA MET A 1 -21.91 15.27 68.81
C MET A 1 -23.16 15.01 68.00
N THR A 2 -23.17 15.34 66.71
CA THR A 2 -23.96 14.67 65.67
C THR A 2 -23.44 15.14 64.31
N LYS A 3 -22.85 14.20 63.56
CA LYS A 3 -22.28 14.35 62.21
C LYS A 3 -23.32 13.93 61.15
N ALA A 4 -23.21 14.54 59.96
CA ALA A 4 -23.41 14.04 58.58
C ALA A 4 -24.59 13.08 58.30
N PHE A 5 -25.41 13.26 57.25
CA PHE A 5 -25.09 13.19 55.81
C PHE A 5 -26.18 13.88 54.95
N PRO A 6 -25.83 14.59 53.85
CA PRO A 6 -26.68 14.76 52.68
C PRO A 6 -26.34 13.72 51.57
N ASP A 7 -27.14 13.68 50.51
CA ASP A 7 -26.89 13.04 49.19
C ASP A 7 -27.48 11.66 48.84
N ILE A 8 -28.77 11.41 49.15
CA ILE A 8 -29.56 10.38 48.44
C ILE A 8 -30.36 10.96 47.25
N ALA A 9 -30.63 12.27 47.23
CA ALA A 9 -31.40 12.91 46.15
C ALA A 9 -30.58 13.12 44.85
N LYS A 10 -29.25 13.12 44.90
CA LYS A 10 -28.37 13.36 43.75
C LYS A 10 -28.12 12.09 42.91
N PHE A 11 -28.37 10.91 43.49
CA PHE A 11 -28.18 9.63 42.81
C PHE A 11 -29.35 9.29 41.86
N TRP A 12 -30.59 9.63 42.23
CA TRP A 12 -31.78 9.33 41.43
C TRP A 12 -32.02 10.27 40.24
N LYS A 13 -31.49 11.51 40.28
CA LYS A 13 -31.50 12.39 39.10
C LYS A 13 -30.51 11.96 38.01
N ASN A 14 -29.43 11.25 38.36
CA ASN A 14 -28.45 10.78 37.37
C ASN A 14 -28.84 9.46 36.69
N LEU A 15 -29.62 8.58 37.36
CA LEU A 15 -30.07 7.33 36.74
C LEU A 15 -31.13 7.56 35.63
N GLY A 16 -32.04 8.52 35.81
CA GLY A 16 -33.07 8.85 34.81
C GLY A 16 -32.51 9.38 33.49
N THR A 17 -31.45 10.19 33.54
CA THR A 17 -30.77 10.74 32.35
C THR A 17 -29.90 9.72 31.62
N VAL A 18 -29.38 8.69 32.32
CA VAL A 18 -28.57 7.63 31.69
C VAL A 18 -29.47 6.59 31.01
N LEU A 19 -30.61 6.23 31.60
CA LEU A 19 -31.59 5.31 31.00
C LEU A 19 -32.33 5.92 29.79
N LEU A 20 -32.65 7.22 29.80
CA LEU A 20 -33.19 7.90 28.60
C LEU A 20 -32.15 8.03 27.47
N ARG A 21 -30.86 8.20 27.79
CA ARG A 21 -29.77 8.28 26.79
C ARG A 21 -29.38 6.91 26.22
N MET A 22 -29.56 5.82 26.97
CA MET A 22 -29.38 4.45 26.45
C MET A 22 -30.55 4.00 25.57
N GLY A 23 -31.80 4.41 25.88
CA GLY A 23 -32.96 4.13 25.02
C GLY A 23 -32.88 4.84 23.66
N ALA A 24 -32.48 6.11 23.64
CA ALA A 24 -32.28 6.84 22.38
C ALA A 24 -31.09 6.29 21.56
N SER A 25 -29.99 5.89 22.19
CA SER A 25 -28.82 5.30 21.53
C SER A 25 -29.12 3.91 20.91
N LEU A 26 -29.88 3.05 21.61
CA LEU A 26 -30.28 1.75 21.06
C LEU A 26 -31.33 1.89 19.95
N ILE A 27 -32.32 2.78 20.07
CA ILE A 27 -33.31 3.01 19.01
C ILE A 27 -32.66 3.64 17.78
N THR A 28 -31.68 4.54 17.95
CA THR A 28 -30.92 5.14 16.83
C THR A 28 -30.00 4.11 16.15
N ARG A 29 -29.41 3.18 16.92
CA ARG A 29 -28.59 2.08 16.37
C ARG A 29 -29.45 1.01 15.69
N LEU A 30 -30.65 0.72 16.20
CA LEU A 30 -31.58 -0.23 15.59
C LEU A 30 -32.24 0.36 14.33
N THR A 31 -32.60 1.66 14.34
CA THR A 31 -33.07 2.36 13.13
C THR A 31 -31.96 2.57 12.11
N ALA A 32 -30.70 2.75 12.51
CA ALA A 32 -29.55 2.77 11.59
C ALA A 32 -29.20 1.38 11.03
N TYR A 33 -29.35 0.32 11.83
CA TYR A 33 -29.21 -1.09 11.40
C TYR A 33 -30.31 -1.48 10.41
N LEU A 34 -31.57 -1.12 10.69
CA LEU A 34 -32.70 -1.35 9.80
C LEU A 34 -32.67 -0.45 8.54
N LYS A 35 -32.18 0.81 8.63
CA LYS A 35 -31.88 1.64 7.44
C LYS A 35 -30.74 1.06 6.59
N ARG A 36 -29.75 0.40 7.20
CA ARG A 36 -28.66 -0.29 6.48
C ARG A 36 -29.13 -1.57 5.77
N HIS A 37 -30.21 -2.20 6.22
CA HIS A 37 -30.80 -3.37 5.55
C HIS A 37 -31.88 -3.02 4.52
N PHE A 38 -32.39 -1.78 4.50
CA PHE A 38 -33.42 -1.32 3.55
C PHE A 38 -32.98 -0.18 2.61
N ILE A 39 -31.72 0.23 2.65
CA ILE A 39 -31.12 1.10 1.63
C ILE A 39 -30.04 0.30 0.90
N ASP A 40 -30.48 -0.75 0.23
CA ASP A 40 -29.78 -1.30 -0.93
C ASP A 40 -30.27 -0.51 -2.13
N ASN A 41 -29.58 0.59 -2.46
CA ASN A 41 -29.79 1.36 -3.69
C ASN A 41 -28.68 2.40 -3.96
N THR A 42 -27.40 2.06 -3.74
CA THR A 42 -26.35 2.66 -4.57
C THR A 42 -26.16 1.75 -5.77
N VAL A 43 -27.08 1.88 -6.72
CA VAL A 43 -27.09 1.18 -8.01
C VAL A 43 -25.72 1.40 -8.67
N ASP A 44 -25.05 0.30 -9.02
CA ASP A 44 -23.87 0.32 -9.88
C ASP A 44 -24.19 1.12 -11.16
N VAL A 45 -23.62 2.33 -11.28
CA VAL A 45 -23.83 3.19 -12.46
C VAL A 45 -22.84 2.77 -13.53
N VAL A 46 -23.31 2.03 -14.53
CA VAL A 46 -22.50 1.58 -15.68
C VAL A 46 -23.20 2.02 -16.98
N PRO A 47 -22.63 2.95 -17.77
CA PRO A 47 -23.07 3.18 -19.15
C PRO A 47 -22.55 2.07 -20.09
N PRO A 48 -23.21 1.82 -21.24
CA PRO A 48 -22.81 0.76 -22.17
C PRO A 48 -21.46 1.07 -22.85
N ILE A 49 -20.59 0.05 -22.94
CA ILE A 49 -19.23 0.18 -23.48
C ILE A 49 -19.22 -0.29 -24.95
N SER A 50 -18.84 0.60 -25.87
CA SER A 50 -18.29 0.22 -27.18
C SER A 50 -16.85 0.72 -27.25
N HIS A 51 -15.91 -0.23 -27.33
CA HIS A 51 -14.45 -0.07 -27.27
C HIS A 51 -13.89 0.45 -25.93
N LEU A 52 -12.99 -0.33 -25.33
CA LEU A 52 -12.27 0.11 -24.13
C LEU A 52 -11.41 1.34 -24.46
N PRO A 53 -11.39 2.38 -23.61
CA PRO A 53 -10.67 3.60 -23.89
C PRO A 53 -9.15 3.35 -24.00
N ARG A 54 -8.49 4.09 -24.90
CA ARG A 54 -7.03 4.10 -25.04
C ARG A 54 -6.41 4.80 -23.84
N LEU A 55 -5.63 4.09 -23.03
CA LEU A 55 -4.99 4.62 -21.83
C LEU A 55 -3.58 5.15 -22.16
N ALA A 56 -3.15 6.21 -21.48
CA ALA A 56 -1.91 6.93 -21.81
C ALA A 56 -0.69 6.55 -20.95
N GLY A 57 -0.86 5.64 -19.98
CA GLY A 57 0.19 5.11 -19.11
C GLY A 57 1.04 4.01 -19.77
N PRO A 58 1.48 2.98 -19.02
CA PRO A 58 1.12 2.68 -17.63
C PRO A 58 1.85 3.56 -16.61
N VAL A 59 1.26 3.71 -15.41
CA VAL A 59 1.86 4.47 -14.30
C VAL A 59 1.61 3.78 -12.95
N PHE A 60 2.39 4.14 -11.94
CA PHE A 60 2.21 3.66 -10.57
C PHE A 60 1.94 4.77 -9.56
N ASN A 61 1.21 4.44 -8.50
CA ASN A 61 1.11 5.23 -7.27
C ASN A 61 1.33 4.32 -6.06
N LEU A 62 2.48 4.45 -5.40
CA LEU A 62 2.87 3.63 -4.26
C LEU A 62 2.79 4.47 -2.99
N GLY A 63 1.74 4.30 -2.20
CA GLY A 63 1.50 5.01 -0.94
C GLY A 63 2.18 4.34 0.26
N GLY A 64 2.83 5.14 1.11
CA GLY A 64 3.51 4.66 2.30
C GLY A 64 2.62 4.37 3.51
N GLY A 65 1.29 4.51 3.38
CA GLY A 65 0.34 4.33 4.47
C GLY A 65 0.02 5.63 5.24
N GLY A 66 -0.75 5.50 6.32
CA GLY A 66 -1.40 6.66 6.95
C GLY A 66 -2.53 7.20 6.09
N PRO A 67 -2.95 8.46 6.29
CA PRO A 67 -3.84 9.15 5.36
C PRO A 67 -3.32 9.11 3.91
N ASP A 68 -4.20 8.80 2.96
CA ASP A 68 -3.83 8.71 1.55
C ASP A 68 -3.48 10.09 0.96
N VAL A 69 -2.51 10.11 0.05
CA VAL A 69 -2.13 11.32 -0.69
C VAL A 69 -3.09 11.50 -1.86
N GLU A 70 -4.22 12.18 -1.63
CA GLU A 70 -5.26 12.38 -2.65
C GLU A 70 -4.72 12.94 -3.97
N LYS A 71 -3.75 13.88 -3.89
CA LYS A 71 -3.09 14.43 -5.07
C LYS A 71 -2.36 13.39 -5.91
N ALA A 72 -1.82 12.33 -5.30
CA ALA A 72 -1.16 11.24 -6.00
C ALA A 72 -2.19 10.29 -6.66
N ILE A 73 -3.34 10.06 -6.02
CA ILE A 73 -4.46 9.31 -6.63
C ILE A 73 -5.05 10.10 -7.80
N GLN A 74 -5.24 11.41 -7.66
CA GLN A 74 -5.66 12.27 -8.77
C GLN A 74 -4.60 12.27 -9.89
N TRP A 75 -3.31 12.31 -9.55
CA TRP A 75 -2.23 12.24 -10.54
C TRP A 75 -2.30 10.97 -11.38
N MET A 76 -2.46 9.79 -10.76
CA MET A 76 -2.50 8.52 -11.52
C MET A 76 -3.73 8.45 -12.44
N ILE A 77 -4.88 8.99 -12.01
CA ILE A 77 -6.09 9.12 -12.84
C ILE A 77 -5.81 10.03 -14.04
N ASP A 78 -5.23 11.20 -13.79
CA ASP A 78 -4.91 12.17 -14.84
C ASP A 78 -3.90 11.61 -15.86
N GLN A 79 -2.89 10.87 -15.41
CA GLN A 79 -1.90 10.26 -16.30
C GLN A 79 -2.50 9.23 -17.24
N VAL A 80 -3.42 8.37 -16.79
CA VAL A 80 -4.00 7.34 -17.66
C VAL A 80 -5.05 7.90 -18.62
N ARG A 81 -5.72 8.99 -18.22
CA ARG A 81 -6.66 9.71 -19.08
C ARG A 81 -5.94 10.41 -20.24
N GLY A 82 -4.69 10.82 -20.05
CA GLY A 82 -3.85 11.48 -21.06
C GLY A 82 -4.26 12.91 -21.40
N ASP A 83 -5.40 13.38 -20.88
CA ASP A 83 -5.89 14.75 -21.02
C ASP A 83 -6.46 15.24 -19.68
N THR A 84 -5.80 16.24 -19.11
CA THR A 84 -6.16 16.87 -17.84
C THR A 84 -7.06 18.10 -18.02
N SER A 85 -7.26 18.54 -19.27
CA SER A 85 -7.94 19.79 -19.64
C SER A 85 -9.39 19.58 -20.07
N SER A 86 -9.76 18.39 -20.56
CA SER A 86 -11.16 18.06 -20.89
C SER A 86 -11.81 17.08 -19.91
N SER A 87 -13.14 17.19 -19.76
CA SER A 87 -13.98 16.22 -19.04
C SER A 87 -14.39 15.03 -19.91
N ALA A 88 -13.94 14.96 -21.17
CA ALA A 88 -14.41 13.99 -22.15
C ALA A 88 -13.85 12.58 -21.89
N ASN A 89 -12.56 12.49 -21.56
CA ASN A 89 -11.94 11.21 -21.24
C ASN A 89 -12.12 10.93 -19.75
N LYS A 90 -12.88 9.88 -19.41
CA LYS A 90 -13.03 9.39 -18.04
C LYS A 90 -12.56 7.95 -17.93
N VAL A 91 -12.23 7.51 -16.72
CA VAL A 91 -11.78 6.14 -16.43
C VAL A 91 -12.59 5.50 -15.32
N ASP A 92 -12.79 4.19 -15.44
CA ASP A 92 -13.33 3.35 -14.37
C ASP A 92 -12.21 2.99 -13.39
N VAL A 93 -12.50 3.09 -12.10
CA VAL A 93 -11.57 2.77 -11.02
C VAL A 93 -12.07 1.53 -10.27
N VAL A 94 -11.20 0.54 -10.11
CA VAL A 94 -11.47 -0.60 -9.24
C VAL A 94 -10.56 -0.54 -8.03
N VAL A 95 -11.15 -0.61 -6.84
CA VAL A 95 -10.43 -0.71 -5.57
C VAL A 95 -10.45 -2.17 -5.13
N LEU A 96 -9.28 -2.78 -4.97
CA LEU A 96 -9.14 -4.17 -4.53
C LEU A 96 -8.79 -4.22 -3.04
N ARG A 97 -9.51 -5.06 -2.30
CA ARG A 97 -9.32 -5.31 -0.87
C ARG A 97 -9.48 -6.78 -0.55
N ALA A 98 -8.82 -7.27 0.49
CA ALA A 98 -9.09 -8.63 1.02
C ALA A 98 -10.21 -8.62 2.06
N TYR A 99 -10.43 -7.48 2.73
CA TYR A 99 -11.44 -7.29 3.77
C TYR A 99 -11.81 -5.81 3.90
N GLY A 100 -12.79 -5.51 4.77
CA GLY A 100 -13.23 -4.16 5.08
C GLY A 100 -14.47 -3.75 4.28
N SER A 101 -14.54 -2.46 3.92
CA SER A 101 -15.67 -1.82 3.24
C SER A 101 -15.20 -1.01 2.03
N ASP A 102 -16.15 -0.33 1.39
CA ASP A 102 -15.99 0.47 0.19
C ASP A 102 -15.67 1.95 0.46
N ASP A 103 -15.01 2.24 1.59
CA ASP A 103 -14.73 3.61 2.07
C ASP A 103 -13.97 4.49 1.04
N TYR A 104 -13.23 3.88 0.12
CA TYR A 104 -12.56 4.59 -0.97
C TYR A 104 -13.52 5.13 -2.04
N ASN A 105 -14.71 4.54 -2.20
CA ASN A 105 -15.63 4.88 -3.28
C ASN A 105 -16.01 6.36 -3.24
N HIS A 106 -16.41 6.88 -2.07
CA HIS A 106 -16.84 8.29 -1.97
C HIS A 106 -15.71 9.25 -2.36
N LEU A 107 -14.51 9.02 -1.82
CA LEU A 107 -13.34 9.86 -2.10
C LEU A 107 -12.97 9.83 -3.59
N ILE A 108 -12.81 8.64 -4.15
CA ILE A 108 -12.33 8.46 -5.52
C ILE A 108 -13.40 8.89 -6.53
N TYR A 109 -14.68 8.63 -6.28
CA TYR A 109 -15.75 9.07 -7.18
C TYR A 109 -15.80 10.59 -7.33
N GLY A 110 -15.47 11.33 -6.27
CA GLY A 110 -15.36 12.78 -6.29
C GLY A 110 -14.16 13.33 -7.08
N MET A 111 -13.19 12.47 -7.46
CA MET A 111 -12.00 12.89 -8.20
C MET A 111 -12.31 13.20 -9.66
N ARG A 112 -11.59 14.18 -10.21
CA ARG A 112 -11.79 14.62 -11.59
C ARG A 112 -11.43 13.49 -12.55
N GLY A 113 -12.33 13.21 -13.49
CA GLY A 113 -12.08 12.23 -14.55
C GLY A 113 -12.45 10.79 -14.22
N VAL A 114 -13.07 10.56 -13.08
CA VAL A 114 -13.62 9.24 -12.74
C VAL A 114 -15.00 9.08 -13.37
N ASN A 115 -15.20 7.94 -14.06
CA ASN A 115 -16.50 7.54 -14.62
C ASN A 115 -17.30 6.72 -13.62
N SER A 116 -16.65 5.71 -13.03
CA SER A 116 -17.20 4.87 -12.00
C SER A 116 -16.10 4.46 -11.02
N VAL A 117 -16.50 4.11 -9.79
CA VAL A 117 -15.60 3.44 -8.84
C VAL A 117 -16.32 2.23 -8.25
N LYS A 118 -15.61 1.12 -8.14
CA LYS A 118 -16.12 -0.08 -7.47
C LYS A 118 -15.06 -0.68 -6.57
N THR A 119 -15.39 -0.83 -5.30
CA THR A 119 -14.61 -1.66 -4.39
C THR A 119 -15.01 -3.14 -4.55
N LEU A 120 -14.02 -4.00 -4.75
CA LEU A 120 -14.16 -5.46 -4.75
C LEU A 120 -13.42 -6.03 -3.55
N ILE A 121 -14.17 -6.69 -2.66
CA ILE A 121 -13.62 -7.40 -1.51
C ILE A 121 -13.44 -8.86 -1.91
N ILE A 122 -12.20 -9.31 -2.01
CA ILE A 122 -11.80 -10.61 -2.55
C ILE A 122 -10.93 -11.31 -1.52
N SER A 123 -11.55 -12.09 -0.64
CA SER A 123 -10.88 -12.68 0.53
C SER A 123 -10.25 -14.05 0.26
N ASN A 124 -10.55 -14.68 -0.88
CA ASN A 124 -10.13 -16.06 -1.16
C ASN A 124 -9.87 -16.30 -2.67
N ARG A 125 -9.24 -17.45 -2.96
CA ARG A 125 -8.88 -17.85 -4.34
C ARG A 125 -10.07 -18.13 -5.25
N ASN A 126 -11.20 -18.59 -4.71
CA ASN A 126 -12.37 -18.88 -5.54
C ASN A 126 -12.93 -17.57 -6.10
N ASP A 127 -13.09 -16.55 -5.24
CA ASP A 127 -13.53 -15.22 -5.69
C ASP A 127 -12.52 -14.57 -6.64
N ALA A 128 -11.22 -14.73 -6.40
CA ALA A 128 -10.17 -14.24 -7.30
C ALA A 128 -10.20 -14.89 -8.70
N ASN A 129 -10.92 -15.99 -8.89
CA ASN A 129 -11.08 -16.66 -10.18
C ASN A 129 -12.47 -16.50 -10.81
N ARG A 130 -13.41 -15.85 -10.13
CA ARG A 130 -14.75 -15.61 -10.65
C ARG A 130 -14.74 -14.69 -11.85
N GLU A 131 -15.45 -15.09 -12.91
CA GLU A 131 -15.50 -14.34 -14.17
C GLU A 131 -16.02 -12.91 -14.00
N ASP A 132 -17.05 -12.73 -13.18
CA ASP A 132 -17.67 -11.43 -12.98
C ASP A 132 -16.76 -10.43 -12.25
N ILE A 133 -15.81 -10.90 -11.45
CA ILE A 133 -14.78 -10.09 -10.79
C ILE A 133 -13.67 -9.76 -11.79
N VAL A 134 -13.13 -10.78 -12.45
CA VAL A 134 -12.05 -10.67 -13.43
C VAL A 134 -12.44 -9.71 -14.56
N THR A 135 -13.66 -9.81 -15.08
CA THR A 135 -14.18 -8.92 -16.13
C THR A 135 -14.28 -7.47 -15.67
N LYS A 136 -14.68 -7.19 -14.42
CA LYS A 136 -14.72 -5.82 -13.88
C LYS A 136 -13.32 -5.22 -13.82
N VAL A 137 -12.35 -5.98 -13.30
CA VAL A 137 -10.94 -5.54 -13.21
C VAL A 137 -10.36 -5.26 -14.60
N ARG A 138 -10.53 -6.18 -15.56
CA ARG A 138 -10.02 -6.02 -16.94
C ARG A 138 -10.47 -4.75 -17.63
N LYS A 139 -11.70 -4.30 -17.36
CA LYS A 139 -12.30 -3.12 -17.97
C LYS A 139 -11.81 -1.81 -17.34
N ALA A 140 -11.30 -1.84 -16.12
CA ALA A 140 -10.83 -0.66 -15.40
C ALA A 140 -9.70 0.08 -16.15
N GLY A 141 -9.62 1.39 -15.95
CA GLY A 141 -8.45 2.21 -16.32
C GLY A 141 -7.47 2.38 -15.16
N VAL A 142 -7.96 2.23 -13.93
CA VAL A 142 -7.19 2.32 -12.69
C VAL A 142 -7.53 1.14 -11.79
N VAL A 143 -6.52 0.47 -11.27
CA VAL A 143 -6.65 -0.52 -10.19
C VAL A 143 -5.87 -0.01 -8.97
N PHE A 144 -6.57 0.14 -7.84
CA PHE A 144 -5.99 0.61 -6.59
C PHE A 144 -6.11 -0.45 -5.49
N PHE A 145 -5.00 -0.83 -4.87
CA PHE A 145 -4.92 -1.82 -3.81
C PHE A 145 -4.92 -1.13 -2.44
N ALA A 146 -5.95 -1.36 -1.64
CA ALA A 146 -6.00 -0.80 -0.30
C ALA A 146 -4.90 -1.37 0.61
N GLY A 147 -4.65 -0.70 1.74
CA GLY A 147 -3.86 -1.27 2.83
C GLY A 147 -4.51 -2.51 3.44
N GLY A 148 -3.72 -3.27 4.21
CA GLY A 148 -4.17 -4.46 4.90
C GLY A 148 -3.00 -5.40 5.17
N ASP A 149 -3.19 -6.68 4.90
CA ASP A 149 -2.18 -7.73 5.06
C ASP A 149 -1.74 -8.25 3.69
N GLN A 150 -0.47 -8.04 3.36
CA GLN A 150 0.12 -8.51 2.11
C GLN A 150 0.16 -10.04 2.02
N CYS A 151 0.20 -10.78 3.14
CA CYS A 151 0.13 -12.24 3.11
C CYS A 151 -1.21 -12.70 2.54
N GLN A 152 -2.31 -12.03 2.91
CA GLN A 152 -3.63 -12.34 2.39
C GLN A 152 -3.75 -12.04 0.90
N TYR A 153 -3.14 -10.95 0.43
CA TYR A 153 -3.07 -10.66 -1.01
C TYR A 153 -2.33 -11.75 -1.77
N ILE A 154 -1.17 -12.19 -1.28
CA ILE A 154 -0.42 -13.28 -1.91
C ILE A 154 -1.22 -14.58 -1.91
N ARG A 155 -1.74 -15.03 -0.76
CA ARG A 155 -2.47 -16.30 -0.62
C ARG A 155 -3.70 -16.35 -1.51
N SER A 156 -4.46 -15.26 -1.55
CA SER A 156 -5.75 -15.21 -2.25
C SER A 156 -5.62 -14.92 -3.74
N TRP A 157 -4.61 -14.16 -4.17
CA TRP A 157 -4.61 -13.60 -5.53
C TRP A 157 -3.44 -14.08 -6.41
N LYS A 158 -2.31 -14.52 -5.86
CA LYS A 158 -1.20 -15.00 -6.68
C LYS A 158 -1.58 -16.27 -7.47
N ASN A 159 -1.15 -16.37 -8.72
CA ASN A 159 -1.49 -17.43 -9.66
C ASN A 159 -3.02 -17.60 -9.84
N THR A 160 -3.74 -16.48 -9.97
CA THR A 160 -5.20 -16.48 -10.23
C THR A 160 -5.54 -15.64 -11.46
N ARG A 161 -6.78 -15.76 -11.93
CA ARG A 161 -7.29 -14.96 -13.04
C ARG A 161 -7.37 -13.47 -12.69
N LEU A 162 -7.53 -13.12 -11.41
CA LEU A 162 -7.46 -11.74 -10.92
C LEU A 162 -6.07 -11.13 -11.16
N GLU A 163 -4.99 -11.82 -10.79
CA GLU A 163 -3.62 -11.35 -11.04
C GLU A 163 -3.41 -11.06 -12.53
N ASN A 164 -3.81 -12.00 -13.38
CA ASN A 164 -3.69 -11.83 -14.83
C ASN A 164 -4.53 -10.64 -15.34
N ALA A 165 -5.75 -10.43 -14.83
CA ALA A 165 -6.57 -9.27 -15.17
C ALA A 165 -5.89 -7.93 -14.82
N VAL A 166 -5.24 -7.85 -13.65
CA VAL A 166 -4.48 -6.65 -13.24
C VAL A 166 -3.29 -6.42 -14.19
N ARG A 167 -2.59 -7.48 -14.58
CA ARG A 167 -1.50 -7.41 -15.57
C ARG A 167 -1.99 -6.94 -16.94
N GLU A 168 -3.18 -7.37 -17.38
CA GLU A 168 -3.80 -6.91 -18.62
C GLU A 168 -4.16 -5.41 -18.57
N VAL A 169 -4.63 -4.90 -17.42
CA VAL A 169 -4.86 -3.46 -17.22
C VAL A 169 -3.55 -2.67 -17.38
N TYR A 170 -2.48 -3.13 -16.72
CA TYR A 170 -1.15 -2.53 -16.87
C TYR A 170 -0.67 -2.55 -18.33
N ALA A 171 -0.78 -3.70 -19.01
CA ALA A 171 -0.34 -3.85 -20.40
C ALA A 171 -1.11 -2.95 -21.38
N ARG A 172 -2.37 -2.61 -21.07
CA ARG A 172 -3.20 -1.66 -21.83
C ARG A 172 -2.86 -0.19 -21.54
N GLY A 173 -1.92 0.09 -20.65
CA GLY A 173 -1.51 1.44 -20.26
C GLY A 173 -2.28 2.01 -19.06
N GLY A 174 -2.93 1.16 -18.27
CA GLY A 174 -3.64 1.57 -17.07
C GLY A 174 -2.73 1.90 -15.89
N ALA A 175 -3.33 2.42 -14.83
CA ALA A 175 -2.62 2.78 -13.61
C ALA A 175 -2.81 1.68 -12.57
N ILE A 176 -1.70 1.31 -11.93
CA ILE A 176 -1.68 0.35 -10.84
C ILE A 176 -1.17 1.10 -9.61
N GLY A 177 -1.95 1.16 -8.54
CA GLY A 177 -1.51 1.83 -7.32
C GLY A 177 -1.96 1.10 -6.09
N GLY A 178 -1.45 1.51 -4.94
CA GLY A 178 -1.89 0.99 -3.66
C GLY A 178 -1.20 1.69 -2.51
N THR A 179 -1.66 1.42 -1.30
CA THR A 179 -1.11 2.01 -0.07
C THR A 179 -0.71 0.91 0.92
N SER A 180 0.36 1.12 1.69
CA SER A 180 0.84 0.16 2.68
C SER A 180 1.11 -1.23 2.05
N ALA A 181 0.50 -2.31 2.56
CA ALA A 181 0.53 -3.64 1.96
C ALA A 181 0.18 -3.65 0.46
N GLY A 182 -0.76 -2.81 0.02
CA GLY A 182 -1.14 -2.67 -1.38
C GLY A 182 -0.01 -2.11 -2.27
N ALA A 183 0.86 -1.26 -1.71
CA ALA A 183 2.06 -0.79 -2.42
C ALA A 183 3.16 -1.86 -2.42
N MET A 184 3.34 -2.57 -1.30
CA MET A 184 4.41 -3.56 -1.13
C MET A 184 4.29 -4.76 -2.08
N ILE A 185 3.07 -5.19 -2.42
CA ILE A 185 2.87 -6.31 -3.35
C ILE A 185 3.30 -6.01 -4.81
N HIS A 186 3.66 -4.76 -5.12
CA HIS A 186 4.12 -4.38 -6.45
C HIS A 186 5.63 -4.51 -6.65
N SER A 187 6.42 -4.82 -5.62
CA SER A 187 7.85 -5.07 -5.81
C SER A 187 8.10 -6.45 -6.42
N GLU A 188 9.27 -6.64 -7.04
CA GLU A 188 9.68 -7.95 -7.54
C GLU A 188 9.95 -8.93 -6.39
N TYR A 189 10.60 -8.45 -5.33
CA TYR A 189 10.80 -9.18 -4.08
C TYR A 189 9.82 -8.65 -3.04
N ILE A 190 8.88 -9.47 -2.59
CA ILE A 190 7.80 -9.03 -1.69
C ILE A 190 8.04 -9.63 -0.31
N TYR A 191 8.21 -8.79 0.71
CA TYR A 191 8.10 -9.26 2.09
C TYR A 191 6.63 -9.59 2.38
N ASP A 192 6.30 -10.87 2.38
CA ASP A 192 4.91 -11.33 2.42
C ASP A 192 4.31 -11.39 3.82
N SER A 193 5.12 -11.26 4.89
CA SER A 193 4.69 -11.37 6.29
C SER A 193 3.90 -12.66 6.62
N CYS A 194 4.03 -13.73 5.83
CA CYS A 194 3.26 -14.95 6.06
C CYS A 194 3.78 -15.81 7.21
N ALA A 195 5.01 -15.57 7.69
CA ALA A 195 5.65 -16.32 8.75
C ALA A 195 5.49 -15.71 10.16
N CYS A 196 4.90 -14.52 10.29
CA CYS A 196 4.59 -13.86 11.56
C CYS A 196 3.24 -13.16 11.50
N GLU A 197 2.49 -13.18 12.60
CA GLU A 197 1.28 -12.36 12.76
C GLU A 197 1.63 -10.87 12.96
N ASP A 198 2.75 -10.59 13.65
CA ASP A 198 3.26 -9.24 13.85
C ASP A 198 4.35 -8.89 12.83
N SER A 199 4.33 -7.64 12.38
CA SER A 199 5.36 -7.07 11.49
C SER A 199 6.73 -7.13 12.15
N ILE A 200 7.73 -7.71 11.47
CA ILE A 200 9.09 -7.74 12.00
C ILE A 200 9.69 -6.34 12.11
N GLU A 201 10.36 -6.08 13.23
CA GLU A 201 10.96 -4.79 13.58
C GLU A 201 12.48 -4.77 13.30
N THR A 202 13.04 -3.57 13.11
CA THR A 202 14.45 -3.35 12.74
C THR A 202 15.44 -4.09 13.65
N ARG A 203 15.25 -4.07 14.98
CA ARG A 203 16.20 -4.74 15.88
C ARG A 203 16.22 -6.26 15.66
N GLU A 204 15.05 -6.86 15.51
CA GLU A 204 14.89 -8.31 15.42
C GLU A 204 15.50 -8.86 14.12
N ILE A 205 15.21 -8.20 13.01
CA ILE A 205 15.72 -8.61 11.70
C ILE A 205 17.23 -8.36 11.54
N LEU A 206 17.79 -7.35 12.22
CA LEU A 206 19.23 -7.13 12.22
C LEU A 206 19.98 -8.11 13.13
N GLU A 207 19.33 -8.63 14.18
CA GLU A 207 19.89 -9.68 15.05
C GLU A 207 19.84 -11.08 14.41
N ASP A 208 18.79 -11.39 13.64
CA ASP A 208 18.67 -12.62 12.86
C ASP A 208 17.89 -12.38 11.55
N PRO A 209 18.57 -12.21 10.40
CA PRO A 209 17.92 -11.86 9.15
C PRO A 209 17.13 -13.02 8.52
N TYR A 210 17.10 -14.20 9.14
CA TYR A 210 16.32 -15.37 8.70
C TYR A 210 15.16 -15.70 9.65
N ARG A 211 14.99 -14.96 10.74
CA ARG A 211 13.97 -15.27 11.74
C ARG A 211 12.58 -14.88 11.26
N ASN A 212 11.76 -15.88 10.91
CA ASN A 212 10.35 -15.72 10.53
C ASN A 212 10.13 -14.67 9.43
N ILE A 213 11.07 -14.58 8.48
CA ILE A 213 10.95 -13.72 7.31
C ILE A 213 10.78 -14.61 6.11
N THR A 214 9.68 -14.41 5.42
CA THR A 214 9.39 -15.05 4.15
C THR A 214 9.23 -13.99 3.07
N PHE A 215 9.64 -14.38 1.87
CA PHE A 215 9.50 -13.56 0.69
C PHE A 215 8.71 -14.31 -0.36
N SER A 216 7.85 -13.57 -1.05
CA SER A 216 7.13 -14.03 -2.21
C SER A 216 7.70 -13.36 -3.46
N TYR A 217 7.72 -14.13 -4.54
CA TYR A 217 8.28 -13.76 -5.85
C TYR A 217 7.22 -13.95 -6.93
N ASP A 218 7.44 -13.43 -8.13
CA ASP A 218 6.60 -13.73 -9.31
C ASP A 218 5.10 -13.50 -9.09
N PHE A 219 4.73 -12.49 -8.31
CA PHE A 219 3.33 -12.09 -8.20
C PHE A 219 2.98 -11.06 -9.28
N PHE A 220 3.76 -9.98 -9.35
CA PHE A 220 3.73 -9.06 -10.47
C PHE A 220 5.15 -8.83 -10.98
N GLN A 221 5.27 -8.60 -12.29
CA GLN A 221 6.56 -8.38 -12.96
C GLN A 221 6.47 -7.09 -13.79
N TRP A 222 6.63 -5.95 -13.11
CA TRP A 222 6.55 -4.64 -13.73
C TRP A 222 7.92 -4.20 -14.25
N GLY A 223 7.97 -3.62 -15.46
CA GLY A 223 9.23 -3.23 -16.10
C GLY A 223 10.09 -2.31 -15.24
N HIS A 224 9.51 -1.22 -14.72
CA HIS A 224 10.23 -0.20 -13.94
C HIS A 224 10.46 -0.57 -12.46
N LEU A 225 9.86 -1.65 -11.97
CA LEU A 225 10.03 -2.12 -10.58
C LEU A 225 10.83 -3.42 -10.51
N ARG A 226 11.53 -3.80 -11.60
CA ARG A 226 12.45 -4.94 -11.56
C ARG A 226 13.62 -4.68 -10.62
N GLY A 227 14.05 -5.73 -9.92
CA GLY A 227 15.15 -5.67 -8.95
C GLY A 227 14.81 -4.83 -7.71
N THR A 228 13.53 -4.62 -7.40
CA THR A 228 13.10 -3.79 -6.27
C THR A 228 12.49 -4.60 -5.13
N ILE A 229 12.57 -4.05 -3.92
CA ILE A 229 11.78 -4.44 -2.75
C ILE A 229 11.16 -3.18 -2.13
N ILE A 230 9.85 -3.17 -1.89
CA ILE A 230 9.13 -2.00 -1.36
C ILE A 230 8.85 -2.19 0.13
N ASP A 231 9.07 -1.13 0.91
CA ASP A 231 8.67 -1.02 2.30
C ASP A 231 7.87 0.27 2.56
N THR A 232 6.92 0.22 3.49
CA THR A 232 5.98 1.32 3.81
C THR A 232 5.96 1.61 5.31
N HIS A 233 5.27 2.68 5.71
CA HIS A 233 5.26 3.21 7.08
C HIS A 233 6.68 3.43 7.63
N PHE A 234 7.56 3.91 6.76
CA PHE A 234 8.98 3.60 6.89
C PHE A 234 9.68 4.28 8.06
N ASP A 235 9.73 5.61 8.06
CA ASP A 235 10.39 6.43 9.08
C ASP A 235 9.62 6.42 10.41
N SER A 236 8.30 6.52 10.38
CA SER A 236 7.44 6.48 11.57
C SER A 236 7.61 5.20 12.38
N ARG A 237 7.96 4.08 11.72
CA ARG A 237 8.23 2.77 12.35
C ARG A 237 9.72 2.39 12.35
N LYS A 238 10.62 3.32 12.04
CA LYS A 238 12.08 3.12 12.07
C LYS A 238 12.57 1.90 11.27
N ARG A 239 12.04 1.67 10.06
CA ARG A 239 12.22 0.46 9.25
C ARG A 239 13.48 0.39 8.37
N MET A 240 14.46 1.28 8.51
CA MET A 240 15.70 1.21 7.71
C MET A 240 16.41 -0.13 7.83
N GLY A 241 16.58 -0.67 9.04
CA GLY A 241 17.29 -1.93 9.21
C GLY A 241 16.55 -3.10 8.59
N ARG A 242 15.21 -3.00 8.55
CA ARG A 242 14.36 -3.97 7.89
C ARG A 242 14.56 -4.00 6.39
N ILE A 243 14.46 -2.87 5.70
CA ILE A 243 14.68 -2.86 4.24
C ILE A 243 16.11 -3.24 3.86
N MET A 244 17.11 -2.82 4.66
CA MET A 244 18.51 -3.25 4.50
C MET A 244 18.66 -4.76 4.59
N ALA A 245 18.10 -5.39 5.63
CA ALA A 245 18.17 -6.83 5.75
C ALA A 245 17.38 -7.55 4.64
N PHE A 246 16.25 -7.02 4.20
CA PHE A 246 15.53 -7.59 3.05
C PHE A 246 16.39 -7.60 1.78
N ILE A 247 17.06 -6.48 1.49
CA ILE A 247 18.05 -6.37 0.40
C ILE A 247 19.17 -7.40 0.57
N ALA A 248 19.75 -7.49 1.77
CA ALA A 248 20.81 -8.44 2.09
C ALA A 248 20.39 -9.88 1.80
N ARG A 249 19.17 -10.26 2.19
CA ARG A 249 18.60 -11.60 1.98
C ARG A 249 18.45 -11.91 0.49
N GLN A 250 17.97 -10.97 -0.31
CA GLN A 250 17.83 -11.19 -1.77
C GLN A 250 19.19 -11.45 -2.44
N ILE A 251 20.23 -10.72 -2.02
CA ILE A 251 21.57 -10.89 -2.58
C ILE A 251 22.21 -12.19 -2.07
N GLN A 252 22.13 -12.44 -0.76
CA GLN A 252 22.70 -13.62 -0.13
C GLN A 252 22.08 -14.93 -0.64
N ASP A 253 20.78 -14.94 -0.92
CA ASP A 253 20.07 -16.12 -1.43
C ASP A 253 20.16 -16.28 -2.95
N GLY A 254 20.98 -15.45 -3.61
CA GLY A 254 21.21 -15.54 -5.05
C GLY A 254 20.01 -15.14 -5.91
N LYS A 255 19.08 -14.32 -5.38
CA LYS A 255 17.94 -13.80 -6.16
C LYS A 255 18.38 -12.70 -7.12
N ALA A 256 19.33 -11.87 -6.71
CA ALA A 256 19.92 -10.83 -7.55
C ALA A 256 21.32 -10.46 -7.05
N ASN A 257 22.14 -9.91 -7.94
CA ASN A 257 23.45 -9.36 -7.55
C ASN A 257 23.36 -7.91 -7.00
N ARG A 258 22.20 -7.27 -7.19
CA ARG A 258 21.93 -5.89 -6.83
C ARG A 258 20.43 -5.71 -6.60
N VAL A 259 20.04 -5.05 -5.52
CA VAL A 259 18.64 -4.80 -5.18
C VAL A 259 18.44 -3.37 -4.71
N LEU A 260 17.40 -2.71 -5.24
CA LEU A 260 16.98 -1.37 -4.85
C LEU A 260 15.77 -1.46 -3.92
N GLY A 261 15.97 -1.16 -2.65
CA GLY A 261 14.89 -0.90 -1.70
C GLY A 261 14.22 0.44 -1.99
N ILE A 262 12.90 0.45 -2.04
CA ILE A 262 12.06 1.65 -2.12
C ILE A 262 11.25 1.74 -0.82
N ALA A 263 11.57 2.72 0.01
CA ALA A 263 11.03 2.87 1.34
C ALA A 263 10.21 4.16 1.43
N ILE A 264 8.90 4.05 1.71
CA ILE A 264 7.96 5.16 1.59
C ILE A 264 7.41 5.50 2.98
N SER A 265 7.62 6.75 3.41
CA SER A 265 7.07 7.29 4.67
C SER A 265 5.54 7.37 4.65
N GLU A 266 4.90 7.43 5.81
CA GLU A 266 3.45 7.70 5.89
C GLU A 266 3.11 9.07 5.28
N GLU A 267 1.84 9.24 4.86
CA GLU A 267 1.33 10.47 4.22
C GLU A 267 2.15 10.90 2.99
N THR A 268 2.79 9.91 2.33
CA THR A 268 3.69 10.10 1.19
C THR A 268 3.41 9.03 0.15
N SER A 269 3.47 9.42 -1.12
CA SER A 269 3.32 8.56 -2.29
C SER A 269 4.51 8.72 -3.21
N LEU A 270 5.03 7.60 -3.70
CA LEU A 270 5.93 7.57 -4.85
C LEU A 270 5.12 7.28 -6.10
N VAL A 271 4.96 8.29 -6.96
CA VAL A 271 4.31 8.11 -8.26
C VAL A 271 5.36 7.86 -9.34
N ILE A 272 5.11 6.93 -10.26
CA ILE A 272 6.08 6.52 -11.28
C ILE A 272 5.42 6.63 -12.65
N ASP A 273 5.99 7.44 -13.54
CA ASP A 273 5.47 7.60 -14.89
C ASP A 273 5.84 6.42 -15.82
N LYS A 274 5.31 6.45 -17.05
CA LYS A 274 5.59 5.42 -18.06
C LYS A 274 7.05 5.35 -18.51
N TYR A 275 7.85 6.37 -18.20
CA TYR A 275 9.28 6.43 -18.47
C TYR A 275 10.11 5.97 -17.26
N GLY A 276 9.51 5.58 -16.14
CA GLY A 276 10.24 5.15 -14.95
C GLY A 276 10.83 6.30 -14.14
N LEU A 277 10.41 7.54 -14.41
CA LEU A 277 10.73 8.67 -13.55
C LEU A 277 9.77 8.66 -12.35
N ALA A 278 10.33 8.44 -11.17
CA ALA A 278 9.59 8.47 -9.93
C ALA A 278 9.57 9.90 -9.36
N LYS A 279 8.44 10.32 -8.78
CA LYS A 279 8.27 11.60 -8.08
C LYS A 279 7.67 11.37 -6.71
N VAL A 280 8.21 12.03 -5.70
CA VAL A 280 7.67 11.97 -4.33
C VAL A 280 6.59 13.03 -4.18
N MET A 281 5.43 12.63 -3.67
CA MET A 281 4.29 13.50 -3.37
C MET A 281 3.81 13.27 -1.94
N GLY A 282 3.27 14.30 -1.30
CA GLY A 282 2.76 14.21 0.08
C GLY A 282 3.60 15.01 1.06
N ARG A 283 3.68 14.57 2.31
CA ARG A 283 4.27 15.34 3.40
C ARG A 283 5.74 15.05 3.68
N ASN A 284 6.17 13.80 3.52
CA ASN A 284 7.50 13.37 3.95
C ASN A 284 8.39 13.03 2.74
N ALA A 285 9.27 12.04 2.90
CA ALA A 285 10.25 11.63 1.91
C ALA A 285 10.03 10.17 1.48
N ALA A 286 10.64 9.79 0.36
CA ALA A 286 10.91 8.40 0.05
C ALA A 286 12.42 8.16 0.14
N TYR A 287 12.80 6.96 0.55
CA TYR A 287 14.19 6.53 0.63
C TYR A 287 14.44 5.46 -0.42
N PHE A 288 15.54 5.59 -1.14
CA PHE A 288 16.03 4.58 -2.06
C PHE A 288 17.29 4.00 -1.46
N VAL A 289 17.29 2.70 -1.17
CA VAL A 289 18.39 2.00 -0.47
C VAL A 289 18.96 0.97 -1.42
N LEU A 290 20.22 1.12 -1.81
CA LEU A 290 20.84 0.22 -2.77
C LEU A 290 21.88 -0.66 -2.08
N GLY A 291 21.69 -1.97 -2.21
CA GLY A 291 22.73 -2.97 -2.02
C GLY A 291 23.17 -3.51 -3.39
N ASP A 292 24.46 -3.43 -3.70
CA ASP A 292 25.03 -3.72 -5.02
C ASP A 292 26.23 -4.67 -4.97
N HIS A 293 26.39 -5.39 -3.86
CA HIS A 293 27.46 -6.36 -3.62
C HIS A 293 27.04 -7.37 -2.53
N PRO A 294 27.68 -8.55 -2.41
CA PRO A 294 27.34 -9.51 -1.36
C PRO A 294 27.57 -8.97 0.06
N PRO A 295 26.69 -9.28 1.04
CA PRO A 295 26.92 -8.96 2.43
C PRO A 295 28.09 -9.77 3.02
N GLU A 296 28.83 -9.21 3.99
CA GLU A 296 29.91 -9.95 4.67
C GLU A 296 29.36 -11.07 5.56
N ILE A 297 28.24 -10.81 6.26
CA ILE A 297 27.57 -11.79 7.12
C ILE A 297 26.06 -11.65 6.98
N CYS A 298 25.42 -12.62 6.33
CA CYS A 298 23.97 -12.77 6.32
C CYS A 298 23.62 -14.26 6.46
N LYS A 299 23.51 -14.75 7.71
CA LYS A 299 23.29 -16.17 8.02
C LYS A 299 22.22 -16.33 9.12
N PRO A 300 21.54 -17.49 9.20
CA PRO A 300 20.59 -17.75 10.27
C PRO A 300 21.21 -17.57 11.66
N ARG A 301 20.42 -17.02 12.59
CA ARG A 301 20.79 -16.82 14.01
C ARG A 301 22.07 -16.01 14.21
N THR A 302 22.44 -15.19 13.23
CA THR A 302 23.67 -14.39 13.26
C THR A 302 23.34 -12.95 12.91
N PRO A 303 23.78 -11.97 13.72
CA PRO A 303 23.53 -10.56 13.42
C PRO A 303 24.13 -10.14 12.08
N LEU A 304 23.35 -9.39 11.30
CA LEU A 304 23.73 -8.92 9.97
C LEU A 304 25.01 -8.08 10.01
N THR A 305 25.92 -8.33 9.07
CA THR A 305 26.98 -7.39 8.69
C THR A 305 26.92 -7.20 7.19
N TYR A 306 26.66 -5.97 6.78
CA TYR A 306 26.62 -5.55 5.38
C TYR A 306 27.02 -4.07 5.31
N HIS A 307 28.17 -3.82 4.71
CA HIS A 307 28.72 -2.47 4.55
C HIS A 307 28.20 -1.73 3.32
N ASP A 308 28.31 -0.40 3.38
CA ASP A 308 28.25 0.52 2.24
C ASP A 308 26.98 0.47 1.37
N TYR A 309 25.81 0.39 2.00
CA TYR A 309 24.56 0.71 1.32
C TYR A 309 24.58 2.16 0.84
N LYS A 310 24.14 2.41 -0.39
CA LYS A 310 23.93 3.77 -0.91
C LYS A 310 22.48 4.18 -0.67
N ILE A 311 22.27 5.29 0.02
CA ILE A 311 20.93 5.74 0.40
C ILE A 311 20.67 7.14 -0.14
N TRP A 312 19.61 7.29 -0.92
CA TRP A 312 19.06 8.58 -1.31
C TRP A 312 17.81 8.86 -0.48
N ARG A 313 17.78 10.01 0.18
CA ARG A 313 16.56 10.56 0.77
C ARG A 313 15.98 11.58 -0.21
N VAL A 314 14.82 11.28 -0.78
CA VAL A 314 14.17 12.12 -1.79
C VAL A 314 12.94 12.78 -1.16
N PRO A 315 12.97 14.10 -0.90
CA PRO A 315 11.86 14.80 -0.28
C PRO A 315 10.67 14.97 -1.25
N SER A 316 9.50 15.28 -0.71
CA SER A 316 8.33 15.65 -1.50
C SER A 316 8.63 16.75 -2.51
N GLY A 317 8.19 16.56 -3.75
CA GLY A 317 8.46 17.45 -4.89
C GLY A 317 9.58 16.96 -5.80
N ASP A 318 10.56 16.24 -5.25
CA ASP A 318 11.74 15.78 -5.98
C ASP A 318 11.49 14.46 -6.72
N THR A 319 12.44 14.11 -7.59
CA THR A 319 12.36 12.98 -8.51
C THR A 319 13.54 12.02 -8.39
N PHE A 320 13.32 10.76 -8.76
CA PHE A 320 14.32 9.71 -8.82
C PHE A 320 14.13 8.89 -10.11
N ASP A 321 15.14 8.76 -10.95
CA ASP A 321 15.09 7.92 -12.16
C ASP A 321 15.38 6.45 -11.78
N LEU A 322 14.36 5.59 -11.88
CA LEU A 322 14.50 4.16 -11.54
C LEU A 322 15.33 3.38 -12.56
N ARG A 323 15.38 3.83 -13.82
CA ARG A 323 16.18 3.19 -14.87
C ARG A 323 17.64 3.57 -14.73
N ASN A 324 17.91 4.82 -14.40
CA ASN A 324 19.25 5.36 -14.20
C ASN A 324 19.38 6.03 -12.83
N PRO A 325 19.49 5.25 -11.73
CA PRO A 325 19.65 5.81 -10.40
C PRO A 325 20.80 6.83 -10.34
N PRO A 326 20.63 8.00 -9.70
CA PRO A 326 21.63 9.07 -9.68
C PRO A 326 22.97 8.59 -9.12
N ASN A 327 24.09 8.98 -9.74
CA ASN A 327 25.44 8.64 -9.26
C ASN A 327 25.96 9.53 -8.11
N ARG A 328 25.12 10.44 -7.61
CA ARG A 328 25.43 11.40 -6.53
C ARG A 328 24.19 11.64 -5.66
N GLY A 329 24.37 12.36 -4.55
CA GLY A 329 23.26 12.70 -3.64
C GLY A 329 22.84 11.57 -2.70
N TYR A 330 23.59 10.46 -2.69
CA TYR A 330 23.45 9.43 -1.67
C TYR A 330 24.47 9.61 -0.56
N TYR A 331 24.16 9.01 0.59
CA TYR A 331 25.11 8.80 1.68
C TYR A 331 25.28 7.30 1.95
N PHE A 332 26.39 6.94 2.57
CA PHE A 332 26.67 5.56 2.94
C PHE A 332 26.17 5.23 4.35
N ARG A 333 25.59 4.04 4.50
CA ARG A 333 25.31 3.43 5.81
C ARG A 333 25.70 1.97 5.80
N SER A 334 26.13 1.51 6.96
CA SER A 334 26.54 0.13 7.18
C SER A 334 25.78 -0.46 8.35
N VAL A 335 25.48 -1.75 8.26
CA VAL A 335 25.11 -2.57 9.43
C VAL A 335 26.33 -3.41 9.80
N LYS A 336 26.79 -3.35 11.06
CA LYS A 336 27.87 -4.17 11.61
C LYS A 336 27.37 -4.88 12.86
N ARG A 337 27.39 -6.21 12.83
CA ARG A 337 26.89 -7.06 13.94
C ARG A 337 25.51 -6.62 14.44
N GLY A 338 24.59 -6.40 13.51
CA GLY A 338 23.21 -6.01 13.77
C GLY A 338 23.00 -4.56 14.22
N ARG A 339 24.02 -3.69 14.11
CA ARG A 339 23.93 -2.27 14.52
C ARG A 339 24.33 -1.34 13.39
N PHE A 340 23.65 -0.20 13.27
CA PHE A 340 24.07 0.83 12.33
C PHE A 340 25.39 1.47 12.77
N ASN A 341 26.23 1.85 11.80
CA ASN A 341 27.44 2.63 12.06
C ASN A 341 27.14 4.11 12.41
N SER A 342 25.98 4.62 12.02
CA SER A 342 25.53 6.01 12.18
C SER A 342 24.01 6.09 12.04
N ASP A 343 23.40 7.24 12.30
CA ASP A 343 21.95 7.43 12.12
C ASP A 343 21.55 7.12 10.67
N PRO A 344 20.71 6.09 10.42
CA PRO A 344 20.37 5.67 9.08
C PRO A 344 19.62 6.69 8.21
N TYR A 345 18.95 7.70 8.79
CA TYR A 345 18.00 8.57 8.06
C TYR A 345 18.61 9.88 7.53
#